data_AF-A0AAW9J8T6-F1
#
_entry.id   AF-A0AAW9J8T6-F1
#
_cell.length_a   1.000
_cell.length_b   1.000
_cell.length_c   1.000
_cell.angle_alpha   90.00
_cell.angle_beta   90.00
_cell.angle_gamma   90.00
#
_symmetry.space_group_name_H-M   'P 1'
#
loop_
_entity.id
_entity.type
_entity.pdbx_description
1 polymer ?
#
loop_
_entity_poly.entity_id
_entity_poly.type
_entity_poly.pdbx_seq_one_letter_code
_entity_poly.pdbx_strand_id
1 'polypeptide(L)'
;LISMAAAVIVGLISARIAAGLGKTLRGDVFRKVSEFSNAEFDKFSTASLITRSTNDIQQIQMLMVMLFRIVFYAPILGIGGVLKVIKTDTSMTWIIAVAVVLISLLVSILFGLAIPKFKSVQKLIDKLNLVTRESLTGMLVIRAFS
;
A
#
# COMPACT_ATOMS: atom_id res chain seq x y z
N LEU A 1 16.20 7.98 26.19
CA LEU A 1 17.47 7.41 25.69
C LEU A 1 17.30 5.97 25.20
N ILE A 2 16.80 5.04 26.03
CA ILE A 2 16.60 3.63 25.64
C ILE A 2 15.63 3.47 24.45
N SER A 3 14.48 4.17 24.47
CA SER A 3 13.52 4.17 23.37
C SER A 3 14.10 4.70 22.05
N MET A 4 14.96 5.72 22.13
CA MET A 4 15.63 6.30 20.98
C MET A 4 16.66 5.32 20.38
N ALA A 5 17.47 4.67 21.22
CA ALA A 5 18.41 3.64 20.79
C ALA A 5 17.67 2.45 20.14
N ALA A 6 16.58 1.99 20.75
CA ALA A 6 15.74 0.93 20.20
C ALA A 6 15.15 1.32 18.83
N ALA A 7 14.64 2.55 18.67
CA ALA A 7 14.10 3.03 17.41
C ALA A 7 15.15 3.06 16.29
N VAL A 8 16.37 3.49 16.59
CA VAL A 8 17.50 3.49 15.63
C VAL A 8 17.87 2.06 15.23
N ILE A 9 18.01 1.15 16.20
CA ILE A 9 18.34 -0.27 15.94
C ILE A 9 17.28 -0.93 15.08
N VAL A 10 15.99 -0.75 15.42
CA VAL A 10 14.87 -1.30 14.63
C VAL A 10 14.90 -0.72 13.22
N GLY A 11 15.13 0.59 13.07
CA GLY A 11 15.24 1.23 11.75
C GLY A 11 16.36 0.63 10.90
N LEU A 12 17.55 0.45 11.48
CA LEU A 12 18.71 -0.13 10.80
C LEU A 12 18.48 -1.58 10.40
N ILE A 13 17.97 -2.41 11.32
CA ILE A 13 17.69 -3.83 11.04
C ILE A 13 16.60 -3.96 9.98
N SER A 14 15.51 -3.19 10.10
CA SER A 14 14.41 -3.18 9.12
C SER A 14 14.91 -2.83 7.73
N ALA A 15 15.75 -1.78 7.61
CA ALA A 15 16.32 -1.36 6.34
C ALA A 15 17.25 -2.43 5.75
N ARG A 16 18.09 -3.07 6.57
CA ARG A 16 18.99 -4.15 6.10
C ARG A 16 18.22 -5.37 5.61
N ILE A 17 17.20 -5.81 6.35
CA ILE A 17 16.37 -6.97 5.95
C ILE A 17 15.61 -6.66 4.66
N ALA A 18 14.97 -5.49 4.59
CA ALA A 18 14.22 -5.08 3.41
C ALA A 18 15.11 -4.94 2.16
N ALA A 19 16.29 -4.33 2.30
CA ALA A 19 17.26 -4.23 1.21
C ALA A 19 17.81 -5.59 0.77
N GLY A 20 18.08 -6.50 1.72
CA GLY A 20 18.48 -7.88 1.43
C GLY A 20 17.41 -8.62 0.63
N LEU A 21 16.14 -8.55 1.05
CA LEU A 21 15.02 -9.13 0.30
C LEU A 21 14.90 -8.52 -1.10
N GLY A 22 14.96 -7.18 -1.20
CA GLY A 22 14.88 -6.47 -2.48
C GLY A 22 16.01 -6.84 -3.43
N LYS A 23 17.21 -7.14 -2.93
CA LYS A 23 18.34 -7.64 -3.73
C LYS A 23 18.04 -9.05 -4.27
N THR A 24 17.60 -9.97 -3.40
CA THR A 24 17.29 -11.35 -3.79
C THR A 24 16.16 -11.40 -4.81
N LEU A 25 15.05 -10.70 -4.55
CA LEU A 25 13.91 -10.64 -5.47
C LEU A 25 14.31 -10.05 -6.84
N ARG A 26 15.13 -8.99 -6.86
CA ARG A 26 15.62 -8.42 -8.14
C ARG A 26 16.43 -9.44 -8.93
N GLY A 27 17.32 -10.16 -8.26
CA GLY A 27 18.11 -11.23 -8.89
C GLY A 27 17.24 -12.36 -9.45
N ASP A 28 16.28 -12.83 -8.67
CA ASP A 28 15.42 -13.95 -9.05
C ASP A 28 14.46 -13.60 -10.18
N VAL A 29 13.83 -12.42 -10.11
CA VAL A 29 12.94 -11.92 -11.17
C VAL A 29 13.73 -11.67 -12.45
N PHE A 30 14.91 -11.04 -12.38
CA PHE A 30 15.74 -10.81 -13.56
C PHE A 30 16.18 -12.11 -14.22
N ARG A 31 16.66 -13.09 -13.43
CA ARG A 31 17.01 -14.42 -13.95
C ARG A 31 15.83 -15.07 -14.64
N LYS A 32 14.64 -15.01 -14.03
CA LYS A 32 13.44 -15.62 -14.60
C LYS A 32 13.01 -14.95 -15.91
N VAL A 33 13.04 -13.62 -15.97
CA VAL A 33 12.69 -12.86 -17.19
C VAL A 33 13.69 -13.12 -18.32
N SER A 34 14.97 -13.34 -18.01
CA SER A 34 15.97 -13.68 -19.02
C SER A 34 15.77 -15.05 -19.66
N GLU A 35 15.00 -15.94 -19.03
CA GLU A 35 14.66 -17.28 -19.56
C GLU A 35 13.37 -17.28 -20.39
N PHE A 36 12.66 -16.15 -20.48
CA PHE A 36 11.38 -16.07 -21.19
C PHE A 36 11.55 -16.22 -22.70
N SER A 37 10.63 -16.98 -23.28
CA SER A 37 10.43 -17.05 -24.73
C SER A 37 9.74 -15.80 -25.28
N ASN A 38 9.81 -15.57 -26.59
CA ASN A 38 9.11 -14.46 -27.24
C ASN A 38 7.59 -14.49 -26.97
N ALA A 39 6.98 -15.68 -26.90
CA ALA A 39 5.56 -15.84 -26.56
C ALA A 39 5.24 -15.36 -25.13
N GLU A 40 6.16 -15.52 -24.18
CA GLU A 40 6.01 -15.01 -22.81
C GLU A 40 6.24 -13.50 -22.73
N PHE A 41 7.17 -12.96 -23.52
CA PHE A 41 7.34 -11.52 -23.67
C PHE A 41 6.09 -10.85 -24.25
N ASP A 42 5.44 -11.46 -25.23
CA ASP A 42 4.17 -10.95 -25.77
C ASP A 42 3.03 -11.04 -24.75
N LYS A 43 2.99 -12.13 -23.97
CA LYS A 43 1.97 -12.32 -22.92
C LYS A 43 2.10 -11.28 -21.80
N PHE A 44 3.31 -11.04 -21.31
CA PHE A 44 3.52 -10.13 -20.19
C PHE A 44 3.77 -8.68 -20.61
N SER A 45 4.23 -8.44 -21.84
CA SER A 45 4.79 -7.18 -22.37
C SER A 45 6.08 -6.74 -21.69
N THR A 46 7.02 -6.21 -22.46
CA THR A 46 8.28 -5.65 -21.95
C THR A 46 8.06 -4.55 -20.92
N ALA A 47 7.07 -3.67 -21.15
CA ALA A 47 6.76 -2.56 -20.24
C ALA A 47 6.36 -3.05 -18.83
N SER A 48 5.49 -4.06 -18.76
CA SER A 48 5.07 -4.68 -17.49
C SER A 48 6.23 -5.40 -16.79
N LEU A 49 7.09 -6.08 -17.54
CA LEU A 49 8.26 -6.76 -16.98
C LEU A 49 9.27 -5.76 -16.38
N ILE A 50 9.41 -4.57 -16.99
CA ILE A 50 10.21 -3.48 -16.43
C ILE A 50 9.62 -3.02 -15.10
N THR A 51 8.32 -2.73 -15.02
CA THR A 51 7.69 -2.27 -13.77
C THR A 51 7.73 -3.33 -12.67
N ARG A 52 7.54 -4.62 -13.02
CA ARG A 52 7.66 -5.73 -12.08
C ARG A 52 9.07 -5.92 -11.54
N SER A 53 10.08 -5.77 -12.39
CA SER A 53 11.49 -5.93 -12.01
C SER A 53 12.03 -4.72 -11.22
N THR A 54 11.29 -3.61 -11.16
CA THR A 54 11.74 -2.37 -10.54
C THR A 54 10.78 -1.91 -9.45
N ASN A 55 9.66 -1.29 -9.85
CA ASN A 55 8.66 -0.68 -8.97
C ASN A 55 8.03 -1.68 -8.02
N ASP A 56 7.62 -2.86 -8.49
CA ASP A 56 6.94 -3.83 -7.62
C ASP A 56 7.89 -4.34 -6.53
N ILE A 57 9.15 -4.60 -6.87
CA ILE A 57 10.15 -5.02 -5.88
C ILE A 57 10.46 -3.88 -4.89
N GLN A 58 10.49 -2.64 -5.35
CA GLN A 58 10.63 -1.48 -4.46
C GLN A 58 9.44 -1.35 -3.50
N GLN A 59 8.21 -1.60 -3.98
CA GLN A 59 7.02 -1.59 -3.12
C GLN A 59 7.09 -2.70 -2.07
N ILE A 60 7.52 -3.92 -2.45
CA ILE A 60 7.74 -5.01 -1.50
C ILE A 60 8.81 -4.63 -0.47
N GLN A 61 9.91 -4.01 -0.90
CA GLN A 61 10.97 -3.54 0.00
C GLN A 61 10.43 -2.50 1.00
N MET A 62 9.65 -1.52 0.53
CA MET A 62 9.02 -0.52 1.39
C MET A 62 8.00 -1.14 2.35
N LEU A 63 7.21 -2.11 1.88
CA LEU A 63 6.27 -2.87 2.70
C LEU A 63 7.00 -3.57 3.85
N MET A 64 8.13 -4.24 3.58
CA MET A 64 8.95 -4.86 4.64
C MET A 64 9.42 -3.86 5.68
N VAL A 65 9.88 -2.66 5.28
CA VAL A 65 10.28 -1.61 6.23
C VAL A 65 9.10 -1.17 7.08
N MET A 66 7.92 -0.95 6.48
CA MET A 66 6.72 -0.53 7.21
C MET A 66 6.21 -1.62 8.17
N LEU A 67 6.31 -2.89 7.78
CA LEU A 67 5.90 -4.02 8.61
C LEU A 67 6.63 -4.01 9.96
N PHE A 68 7.96 -3.92 9.92
CA PHE A 68 8.78 -3.92 11.14
C PHE A 68 8.65 -2.63 11.94
N ARG A 69 8.49 -1.48 11.28
CA ARG A 69 8.50 -0.18 11.97
C ARG A 69 7.15 0.24 12.55
N ILE A 70 6.07 -0.02 11.84
CA ILE A 70 4.75 0.54 12.14
C ILE A 70 3.76 -0.57 12.43
N VAL A 71 3.66 -1.57 11.54
CA VAL A 71 2.59 -2.58 11.62
C VAL A 71 2.74 -3.45 12.86
N PHE A 72 3.97 -3.87 13.21
CA PHE A 72 4.18 -4.62 14.46
C PHE A 72 4.12 -3.74 15.71
N TYR A 73 4.47 -2.46 15.59
CA TYR A 73 4.48 -1.55 16.74
C TYR A 73 3.05 -1.12 17.14
N ALA A 74 2.14 -0.96 16.18
CA ALA A 74 0.78 -0.50 16.43
C ALA A 74 -0.03 -1.42 17.37
N PRO A 75 -0.05 -2.76 17.23
CA PRO A 75 -0.70 -3.66 18.17
C PRO A 75 -0.09 -3.61 19.57
N ILE A 76 1.24 -3.52 19.68
CA ILE A 76 1.94 -3.44 20.99
C ILE A 76 1.50 -2.18 21.73
N LEU A 77 1.44 -1.04 21.02
CA LEU A 77 0.91 0.20 21.57
C LEU A 77 -0.56 0.11 21.94
N GLY A 78 -1.40 -0.49 21.09
CA GLY A 78 -2.82 -0.66 21.35
C GLY A 78 -3.08 -1.47 22.62
N ILE A 79 -2.45 -2.65 22.73
CA ILE A 79 -2.57 -3.52 23.90
C ILE A 79 -1.99 -2.83 25.15
N GLY A 80 -0.81 -2.22 25.04
CA GLY A 80 -0.18 -1.49 26.14
C GLY A 80 -1.03 -0.32 26.65
N GLY A 81 -1.67 0.41 25.73
CA GLY A 81 -2.59 1.50 26.06
C GLY A 81 -3.82 1.01 26.82
N VAL A 82 -4.48 -0.04 26.33
CA VAL A 82 -5.66 -0.63 26.97
C VAL A 82 -5.32 -1.16 28.38
N LEU A 83 -4.22 -1.90 28.51
CA LEU A 83 -3.78 -2.44 29.80
C LEU A 83 -3.48 -1.33 30.82
N LYS A 84 -2.87 -0.22 30.37
CA LYS A 84 -2.56 0.91 31.24
C LYS A 84 -3.82 1.60 31.75
N VAL A 85 -4.82 1.78 30.89
CA VAL A 85 -6.10 2.39 31.28
C VAL A 85 -6.82 1.52 32.33
N ILE A 86 -6.88 0.20 32.14
CA ILE A 86 -7.54 -0.71 33.08
C ILE A 86 -6.85 -0.73 34.45
N LYS A 87 -5.52 -0.63 34.49
CA LYS A 87 -4.74 -0.60 35.74
C LYS A 87 -4.75 0.74 36.46
N THR A 88 -5.28 1.79 35.84
CA THR A 88 -5.35 3.12 36.45
C THR A 88 -6.69 3.22 37.19
N ASP A 89 -6.65 3.15 38.54
CA ASP A 89 -7.82 3.31 39.42
C ASP A 89 -8.36 4.75 39.34
N THR A 90 -9.07 5.07 38.26
CA THR A 90 -9.60 6.41 38.06
C THR A 90 -10.91 6.33 37.28
N SER A 91 -11.85 7.20 37.66
CA SER A 91 -13.09 7.49 36.93
C SER A 91 -12.90 7.92 35.47
N MET A 92 -11.66 8.04 34.98
CA MET A 92 -11.29 8.39 33.61
C MET A 92 -11.46 7.24 32.61
N THR A 93 -11.45 5.98 33.06
CA THR A 93 -11.50 4.80 32.17
C THR A 93 -12.78 4.77 31.32
N TRP A 94 -13.93 5.10 31.90
CA TRP A 94 -15.19 5.14 31.14
C TRP A 94 -15.24 6.31 30.15
N ILE A 95 -14.66 7.46 30.49
CA ILE A 95 -14.58 8.63 29.59
C ILE A 95 -13.76 8.29 28.35
N ILE A 96 -12.60 7.65 28.54
CA ILE A 96 -11.75 7.20 27.43
C ILE A 96 -12.48 6.15 26.58
N ALA A 97 -13.17 5.19 27.21
CA ALA A 97 -13.94 4.18 26.47
C ALA A 97 -15.04 4.81 25.59
N VAL A 98 -15.80 5.76 26.13
CA VAL A 98 -16.82 6.49 25.36
C VAL A 98 -16.19 7.28 24.22
N ALA A 99 -15.06 7.96 24.45
CA ALA A 99 -14.36 8.70 23.42
C ALA A 99 -13.88 7.78 22.27
N VAL A 100 -13.31 6.61 22.61
CA VAL A 100 -12.89 5.62 21.60
C VAL A 100 -14.10 5.14 20.78
N VAL A 101 -15.21 4.80 21.42
CA VAL A 101 -16.43 4.36 20.72
C VAL A 101 -16.97 5.44 19.79
N LEU A 102 -17.05 6.70 20.25
CA LEU A 102 -17.53 7.82 19.43
C LEU A 102 -16.62 8.07 18.22
N ILE A 103 -15.31 8.05 18.41
CA ILE A 103 -14.33 8.22 17.32
C ILE A 103 -14.43 7.05 16.34
N SER A 104 -14.46 5.81 16.83
CA SER A 104 -14.60 4.62 15.98
C SER A 104 -15.90 4.66 15.16
N LEU A 105 -17.02 5.03 15.77
CA LEU A 105 -18.30 5.18 15.08
C LEU A 105 -18.23 6.24 13.97
N LEU A 106 -17.69 7.42 14.28
CA LEU A 106 -17.52 8.51 13.32
C LEU A 106 -16.64 8.07 12.14
N VAL A 107 -15.51 7.42 12.42
CA VAL A 107 -14.60 6.90 11.40
C VAL A 107 -15.29 5.83 10.54
N SER A 108 -16.02 4.89 11.15
CA SER A 108 -16.76 3.86 10.42
C SER A 108 -17.84 4.45 9.50
N ILE A 109 -18.58 5.46 9.96
CA ILE A 109 -19.56 6.17 9.12
C ILE A 109 -18.87 6.88 7.96
N LEU A 110 -17.76 7.59 8.22
CA LEU A 110 -16.98 8.26 7.18
C LEU A 110 -16.49 7.26 6.12
N PHE A 111 -15.90 6.13 6.52
CA PHE A 111 -15.46 5.11 5.56
C PHE A 111 -16.64 4.48 4.81
N GLY A 112 -17.76 4.22 5.50
CA GLY A 112 -18.98 3.70 4.91
C GLY A 112 -19.57 4.61 3.83
N LEU A 113 -19.36 5.93 3.93
CA LEU A 113 -19.82 6.92 2.95
C LEU A 113 -18.75 7.26 1.89
N ALA A 114 -17.50 7.39 2.30
CA ALA A 114 -16.40 7.84 1.44
C ALA A 114 -15.97 6.77 0.43
N ILE A 115 -15.80 5.51 0.87
CA ILE A 115 -15.38 4.42 -0.01
C ILE A 115 -16.34 4.21 -1.20
N PRO A 116 -17.67 4.08 -1.01
CA PRO A 116 -18.57 3.87 -2.15
C PRO A 116 -18.62 5.09 -3.08
N LYS A 117 -18.58 6.32 -2.55
CA LYS A 117 -18.49 7.53 -3.39
C LYS A 117 -17.19 7.55 -4.20
N PHE A 118 -16.06 7.22 -3.57
CA PHE A 118 -14.77 7.13 -4.26
C PHE A 118 -14.81 6.10 -5.39
N LYS A 119 -15.37 4.91 -5.15
CA LYS A 119 -15.58 3.88 -6.18
C LYS A 119 -16.46 4.38 -7.32
N SER A 120 -17.51 5.15 -7.03
CA SER A 120 -18.38 5.73 -8.06
C SER A 120 -17.65 6.71 -8.96
N VAL A 121 -16.83 7.60 -8.38
CA VAL A 121 -16.01 8.56 -9.13
C VAL A 121 -14.98 7.82 -9.99
N GLN A 122 -14.36 6.77 -9.45
CA GLN A 122 -13.38 5.95 -10.16
C GLN A 122 -13.99 5.32 -11.43
N LYS A 123 -15.22 4.77 -11.34
CA LYS A 123 -15.95 4.26 -12.51
C LYS A 123 -16.21 5.32 -13.59
N LEU A 124 -16.49 6.57 -13.19
CA LEU A 124 -16.72 7.66 -14.14
C LEU A 124 -15.41 8.07 -14.84
N ILE A 125 -14.31 8.13 -14.09
CA ILE A 125 -12.97 8.40 -14.63
C ILE A 125 -12.57 7.31 -15.63
N ASP A 126 -12.81 6.03 -15.31
CA ASP A 126 -12.51 4.91 -16.21
C ASP A 126 -13.31 5.00 -17.51
N LYS A 127 -14.60 5.35 -17.43
CA LYS A 127 -15.44 5.57 -18.62
C LYS A 127 -14.96 6.75 -19.47
N LEU A 128 -14.60 7.87 -18.84
CA LEU A 128 -14.06 9.04 -19.53
C LEU A 128 -12.76 8.70 -20.27
N ASN A 129 -11.86 8.00 -19.60
CA ASN A 129 -10.59 7.55 -20.18
C ASN A 129 -10.81 6.63 -21.38
N LEU A 130 -11.79 5.73 -21.31
CA LEU A 130 -12.15 4.84 -22.42
C LEU A 130 -12.66 5.64 -23.63
N VAL A 131 -13.64 6.53 -23.46
CA VAL A 131 -14.19 7.35 -24.56
C VAL A 131 -13.12 8.26 -25.16
N THR A 132 -12.24 8.83 -24.32
CA THR A 132 -11.13 9.68 -24.77
C THR A 132 -10.14 8.88 -25.61
N ARG A 133 -9.76 7.68 -25.16
CA ARG A 133 -8.86 6.78 -25.89
C ARG A 133 -9.47 6.35 -27.23
N GLU A 134 -10.75 6.00 -27.25
CA GLU A 134 -11.46 5.64 -28.49
C GLU A 134 -11.51 6.81 -29.46
N SER A 135 -11.83 8.02 -28.97
CA SER A 135 -11.87 9.23 -29.79
C SER A 135 -10.49 9.59 -30.36
N LEU A 136 -9.42 9.50 -29.56
CA LEU A 136 -8.05 9.72 -30.01
C LEU A 136 -7.61 8.69 -31.05
N THR A 137 -7.98 7.42 -30.87
CA THR A 137 -7.65 6.35 -31.82
C THR A 137 -8.45 6.48 -33.12
N GLY A 138 -9.75 6.82 -33.02
CA GLY A 138 -10.66 7.00 -34.14
C GLY A 138 -10.47 8.31 -34.91
N MET A 139 -9.71 9.27 -34.37
CA MET A 139 -9.50 10.58 -35.00
C MET A 139 -8.91 10.48 -36.41
N LEU A 140 -7.98 9.53 -36.64
CA LEU A 140 -7.42 9.27 -37.96
C LEU A 140 -8.45 8.65 -38.92
N VAL A 141 -9.35 7.80 -38.42
CA VAL A 141 -10.43 7.20 -39.20
C VAL A 141 -11.47 8.25 -39.58
N ILE A 142 -11.90 9.08 -38.64
CA ILE A 142 -12.85 10.18 -38.89
C ILE A 142 -12.30 11.14 -39.94
N ARG A 143 -11.01 11.49 -39.85
CA ARG A 143 -10.32 12.35 -40.85
C ARG A 143 -10.20 11.71 -42.24
N ALA A 144 -10.20 10.38 -42.35
CA ALA A 144 -10.08 9.68 -43.62
C ALA A 144 -11.42 9.58 -44.39
N PHE A 145 -12.55 9.75 -43.70
CA PHE A 145 -13.90 9.69 -44.28
C PHE A 145 -14.62 11.05 -44.30
N SER A 146 -13.96 12.13 -43.87
CA SER A 146 -14.44 13.52 -43.88
C SER A 146 -13.78 14.34 -44.98
#